data_AF-A0A4U2C826-F1
#
_entry.id   AF-A0A4U2C826-F1
#
_cell.length_a   1.000
_cell.length_b   1.000
_cell.length_c   1.000
_cell.angle_alpha   90.00
_cell.angle_beta   90.00
_cell.angle_gamma   90.00
#
_symmetry.space_group_name_H-M   'P 1'
#
loop_
_entity.id
_entity.type
_entity.pdbx_description
1 polymer ?
#
loop_
_entity_poly.entity_id
_entity_poly.type
_entity_poly.pdbx_seq_one_letter_code
_entity_poly.pdbx_strand_id
1 'polypeptide(L)'
;MSNIGTKFILAQRFVFDPNSNSLVDQMSDGEVVRLGSNESRILLMLSERPNEVITRNELHEYVWRDQGFEVDDSSLTQAVSTLRKMLKDSTKSPEFVKTVPKRGYQFIATVERSAPLSSNDLPVAAEIAENDVEPILTFATPAATEQAITDTFEPEPITKVQQTKVAVEPATAPVVAPAKSTNKWLTFWLLLAAFIMPILVLTFTTSVESEFTVLTEVDGVKVQSPVNHPDLSSWLPAIEKCVLSYNTSHTGVLKPTEVIATGGQTNNLALNYIHPQDYSSENVTLRIYANQSDVNDICNGGK
;
A
#
# COMPACT_ATOMS: atom_id res chain seq x y z
N MET A 1 3.27 -9.39 15.84
CA MET A 1 3.08 -10.74 15.28
C MET A 1 3.48 -10.67 13.81
N SER A 2 4.44 -11.48 13.36
CA SER A 2 4.92 -11.44 11.97
C SER A 2 3.99 -12.28 11.08
N ASN A 3 3.03 -11.65 10.39
CA ASN A 3 2.11 -12.31 9.45
C ASN A 3 2.72 -12.49 8.05
N ILE A 4 3.98 -12.94 7.99
CA ILE A 4 4.67 -13.12 6.72
C ILE A 4 3.95 -14.22 5.93
N GLY A 5 3.48 -13.90 4.72
CA GLY A 5 2.78 -14.83 3.83
C GLY A 5 1.33 -15.17 4.20
N THR A 6 0.76 -14.55 5.24
CA THR A 6 -0.63 -14.84 5.64
C THR A 6 -1.61 -14.15 4.71
N LYS A 7 -2.39 -14.93 3.97
CA LYS A 7 -3.58 -14.45 3.27
C LYS A 7 -4.82 -14.74 4.10
N PHE A 8 -5.81 -13.87 4.01
CA PHE A 8 -7.09 -13.98 4.69
C PHE A 8 -8.18 -14.23 3.66
N ILE A 9 -9.00 -15.25 3.89
CA ILE A 9 -10.21 -15.52 3.11
C ILE A 9 -11.38 -14.94 3.90
N LEU A 10 -12.05 -13.94 3.32
CA LEU A 10 -13.14 -13.20 3.93
C LEU A 10 -14.46 -13.64 3.30
N ALA A 11 -15.37 -14.16 4.13
CA ALA A 11 -16.69 -14.67 3.73
C ALA A 11 -16.67 -15.67 2.55
N GLN A 12 -15.58 -16.44 2.38
CA GLN A 12 -15.36 -17.34 1.23
C GLN A 12 -15.53 -16.66 -0.14
N ARG A 13 -15.37 -15.33 -0.19
CA ARG A 13 -15.57 -14.52 -1.38
C ARG A 13 -14.34 -13.71 -1.72
N PHE A 14 -13.73 -13.09 -0.72
CA PHE A 14 -12.57 -12.24 -0.95
C PHE A 14 -11.30 -12.89 -0.41
N VAL A 15 -10.25 -12.89 -1.22
CA VAL A 15 -8.90 -13.24 -0.77
C VAL A 15 -8.11 -11.96 -0.57
N PHE A 16 -7.81 -11.63 0.68
CA PHE A 16 -7.02 -10.48 1.07
C PHE A 16 -5.58 -10.88 1.35
N ASP A 17 -4.64 -10.23 0.65
CA ASP A 17 -3.20 -10.33 0.90
C ASP A 17 -2.68 -8.99 1.44
N PRO A 18 -2.30 -8.93 2.74
CA PRO A 18 -1.79 -7.72 3.36
C PRO A 18 -0.39 -7.32 2.88
N ASN A 19 0.39 -8.22 2.28
CA ASN A 19 1.76 -7.92 1.84
C ASN A 19 1.76 -7.20 0.49
N SER A 20 0.87 -7.62 -0.41
CA SER A 20 0.69 -7.01 -1.73
C SER A 20 -0.37 -5.90 -1.75
N ASN A 21 -1.08 -5.67 -0.64
CA ASN A 21 -2.26 -4.80 -0.54
C ASN A 21 -3.30 -5.14 -1.62
N SER A 22 -3.58 -6.42 -1.83
CA SER A 22 -4.51 -6.88 -2.86
C SER A 22 -5.70 -7.61 -2.26
N LEU A 23 -6.88 -7.35 -2.84
CA LEU A 23 -8.14 -8.01 -2.53
C LEU A 23 -8.66 -8.64 -3.83
N VAL A 24 -8.86 -9.95 -3.84
CA VAL A 24 -9.35 -10.68 -5.02
C VAL A 24 -10.78 -11.13 -4.77
N ASP A 25 -11.73 -10.75 -5.64
CA ASP A 25 -13.13 -11.21 -5.57
C ASP A 25 -13.28 -12.53 -6.33
N GLN A 26 -13.39 -13.65 -5.60
CA GLN A 26 -13.53 -14.98 -6.18
C GLN A 26 -14.86 -15.17 -6.93
N MET A 27 -15.86 -14.33 -6.66
CA MET A 27 -17.16 -14.40 -7.35
C MET A 27 -17.23 -13.53 -8.62
N SER A 28 -16.25 -12.64 -8.85
CA SER A 28 -16.20 -11.73 -10.01
C SER A 28 -14.98 -12.04 -10.89
N ASP A 29 -14.88 -13.26 -11.42
CA ASP A 29 -13.80 -13.70 -12.34
C ASP A 29 -12.36 -13.51 -11.80
N GLY A 30 -12.21 -13.45 -10.47
CA GLY A 30 -10.90 -13.21 -9.85
C GLY A 30 -10.38 -11.78 -10.04
N GLU A 31 -11.26 -10.79 -10.20
CA GLU A 31 -10.90 -9.37 -10.28
C GLU A 31 -10.01 -8.98 -9.08
N VAL A 32 -8.81 -8.47 -9.39
CA VAL A 32 -7.85 -8.01 -8.38
C VAL A 32 -8.05 -6.51 -8.13
N VAL A 33 -8.52 -6.18 -6.93
CA VAL A 33 -8.65 -4.81 -6.45
C VAL A 33 -7.42 -4.47 -5.59
N ARG A 34 -6.72 -3.39 -5.94
CA ARG A 34 -5.58 -2.92 -5.16
C ARG A 34 -6.05 -1.97 -4.07
N LEU A 35 -5.78 -2.32 -2.82
CA LEU A 35 -6.08 -1.52 -1.64
C LEU A 35 -5.00 -0.45 -1.47
N GLY A 36 -5.39 0.72 -0.96
CA GLY A 36 -4.42 1.68 -0.44
C GLY A 36 -3.78 1.17 0.85
N SER A 37 -2.64 1.74 1.23
CA SER A 37 -1.89 1.29 2.41
C SER A 37 -2.70 1.42 3.70
N ASN A 38 -3.52 2.45 3.83
CA ASN A 38 -4.33 2.68 5.02
C ASN A 38 -5.51 1.71 5.08
N GLU A 39 -6.22 1.52 3.95
CA GLU A 39 -7.32 0.57 3.82
C GLU A 39 -6.85 -0.87 4.10
N SER A 40 -5.67 -1.24 3.58
CA SER A 40 -5.05 -2.54 3.82
C SER A 40 -4.71 -2.76 5.29
N ARG A 41 -4.10 -1.77 5.96
CA ARG A 41 -3.81 -1.85 7.41
C ARG A 41 -5.08 -1.94 8.26
N ILE A 42 -6.12 -1.19 7.91
CA ILE A 42 -7.43 -1.27 8.58
C ILE A 42 -8.01 -2.68 8.41
N LEU A 43 -8.03 -3.20 7.19
CA LEU A 43 -8.56 -4.53 6.89
C LEU A 43 -7.76 -5.62 7.59
N LEU A 44 -6.44 -5.50 7.66
CA LEU A 44 -5.57 -6.42 8.40
C LEU A 44 -5.95 -6.46 9.88
N MET A 45 -6.00 -5.31 10.56
CA MET A 45 -6.31 -5.30 11.99
C MET A 45 -7.72 -5.87 12.28
N LEU A 46 -8.69 -5.53 11.43
CA LEU A 46 -10.06 -6.05 11.49
C LEU A 46 -10.12 -7.56 11.23
N SER A 47 -9.29 -8.09 10.33
CA SER A 47 -9.24 -9.52 10.00
C SER A 47 -8.49 -10.35 11.05
N GLU A 48 -7.55 -9.75 11.78
CA GLU A 48 -6.86 -10.42 12.89
C GLU A 48 -7.76 -10.63 14.12
N ARG A 49 -8.75 -9.74 14.31
CA ARG A 49 -9.68 -9.79 15.44
C ARG A 49 -11.14 -9.79 14.95
N PRO A 50 -11.57 -10.84 14.22
CA PRO A 50 -12.93 -10.90 13.71
C PRO A 50 -13.93 -10.91 14.86
N ASN A 51 -15.06 -10.23 14.68
CA ASN A 51 -16.11 -10.04 15.69
C ASN A 51 -15.68 -9.25 16.93
N GLU A 52 -14.50 -8.64 16.97
CA GLU A 52 -14.10 -7.72 18.03
C GLU A 52 -14.33 -6.26 17.61
N VAL A 53 -14.68 -5.40 18.57
CA VAL A 53 -14.81 -3.97 18.32
C VAL A 53 -13.44 -3.32 18.49
N ILE A 54 -12.83 -2.95 17.38
CA ILE A 54 -11.58 -2.21 17.36
C ILE A 54 -11.89 -0.73 17.52
N THR A 55 -11.25 -0.08 18.49
CA THR A 55 -11.53 1.32 18.81
C THR A 55 -10.97 2.27 17.74
N ARG A 56 -11.57 3.46 17.64
CA ARG A 56 -11.06 4.50 16.73
C ARG A 56 -9.62 4.87 17.05
N ASN A 57 -9.26 4.92 18.34
CA ASN A 57 -7.91 5.26 18.79
C ASN A 57 -6.89 4.20 18.39
N GLU A 58 -7.22 2.90 18.52
CA GLU A 58 -6.33 1.82 18.05
C GLU A 58 -6.10 1.88 16.54
N LEU A 59 -7.16 2.15 15.76
CA LEU A 59 -7.03 2.31 14.31
C LEU A 59 -6.18 3.53 13.94
N HIS A 60 -6.38 4.66 14.63
CA HIS A 60 -5.55 5.85 14.45
C HIS A 60 -4.07 5.58 14.76
N GLU A 61 -3.81 4.88 15.87
CA GLU A 61 -2.47 4.53 16.30
C GLU A 61 -1.74 3.71 15.23
N TYR A 62 -2.30 2.56 14.86
CA TYR A 62 -1.64 1.61 13.98
C TYR A 62 -1.52 2.06 12.52
N VAL A 63 -2.58 2.71 12.01
CA VAL A 63 -2.66 3.04 10.59
C VAL A 63 -1.90 4.31 10.26
N TRP A 64 -1.83 5.27 11.20
CA TRP A 64 -1.19 6.58 11.01
C TRP A 64 -0.05 6.88 12.01
N ARG A 65 -0.27 6.80 13.33
CA ARG A 65 0.75 7.27 14.31
C ARG A 65 2.02 6.43 14.32
N ASP A 66 1.88 5.10 14.25
CA ASP A 66 2.98 4.15 14.10
C ASP A 66 3.80 4.38 12.83
N GLN A 67 3.26 5.17 11.90
CA GLN A 67 3.81 5.48 10.59
C GLN A 67 4.36 6.90 10.54
N GLY A 68 4.31 7.62 11.66
CA GLY A 68 4.77 9.00 11.80
C GLY A 68 3.78 10.07 11.33
N PHE A 69 2.51 9.72 11.13
CA PHE A 69 1.48 10.66 10.70
C PHE A 69 0.45 10.91 11.81
N GLU A 70 -0.02 12.15 11.91
CA GLU A 70 -1.16 12.52 12.75
C GLU A 70 -2.29 13.04 11.88
N VAL A 71 -3.46 12.41 12.01
CA VAL A 71 -4.65 12.73 11.22
C VAL A 71 -5.88 12.86 12.10
N ASP A 72 -6.89 13.50 11.55
CA ASP A 72 -8.18 13.67 12.19
C ASP A 72 -9.13 12.50 11.91
N ASP A 73 -10.27 12.52 12.57
CA ASP A 73 -11.26 11.46 12.52
C ASP A 73 -11.97 11.32 11.16
N SER A 74 -11.95 12.38 10.34
CA SER A 74 -12.49 12.33 8.98
C SER A 74 -11.66 11.41 8.09
N SER A 75 -10.33 11.39 8.27
CA SER A 75 -9.40 10.54 7.52
C SER A 75 -9.69 9.05 7.75
N LEU A 76 -9.93 8.65 9.01
CA LEU A 76 -10.36 7.28 9.34
C LEU A 76 -11.71 6.93 8.69
N THR A 77 -12.66 7.86 8.75
CA THR A 77 -14.00 7.66 8.19
C THR A 77 -13.95 7.52 6.66
N GLN A 78 -13.10 8.30 5.98
CA GLN A 78 -12.87 8.21 4.54
C GLN A 78 -12.22 6.88 4.17
N ALA A 79 -11.17 6.46 4.86
CA ALA A 79 -10.49 5.19 4.60
C ALA A 79 -11.46 4.00 4.75
N VAL A 80 -12.28 3.98 5.81
CA VAL A 80 -13.31 2.93 5.99
C VAL A 80 -14.38 2.98 4.89
N SER A 81 -14.76 4.18 4.43
CA SER A 81 -15.70 4.33 3.31
C SER A 81 -15.12 3.76 2.00
N THR A 82 -13.85 4.04 1.72
CA THR A 82 -13.14 3.47 0.56
C THR A 82 -13.03 1.95 0.67
N LEU A 83 -12.65 1.44 1.85
CA LEU A 83 -12.57 0.00 2.10
C LEU A 83 -13.90 -0.71 1.86
N ARG A 84 -15.03 -0.15 2.34
CA ARG A 84 -16.36 -0.72 2.08
C ARG A 84 -16.69 -0.78 0.60
N LYS A 85 -16.35 0.25 -0.18
CA LYS A 85 -16.56 0.24 -1.64
C LYS A 85 -15.76 -0.89 -2.31
N MET A 86 -14.50 -1.09 -1.89
CA MET A 86 -13.64 -2.16 -2.41
C MET A 86 -14.18 -3.56 -2.05
N LEU A 87 -14.77 -3.72 -0.86
CA LEU A 87 -15.45 -4.95 -0.42
C LEU A 87 -16.86 -5.10 -0.98
N LYS A 88 -17.35 -4.15 -1.80
CA LYS A 88 -18.74 -4.09 -2.29
C LYS A 88 -19.76 -4.16 -1.12
N ASP A 89 -19.40 -3.60 0.03
CA ASP A 89 -20.16 -3.63 1.29
C ASP A 89 -21.11 -2.42 1.43
N SER A 90 -22.29 -2.63 2.00
CA SER A 90 -23.33 -1.61 2.18
C SER A 90 -23.27 -0.99 3.57
N THR A 91 -23.39 0.34 3.67
CA THR A 91 -23.46 1.02 4.98
C THR A 91 -24.80 0.81 5.69
N LYS A 92 -25.89 0.58 4.94
CA LYS A 92 -27.23 0.35 5.50
C LYS A 92 -27.43 -1.07 5.97
N SER A 93 -26.74 -2.01 5.33
CA SER A 93 -26.82 -3.45 5.57
C SER A 93 -25.39 -4.03 5.51
N PRO A 94 -24.56 -3.77 6.53
CA PRO A 94 -23.15 -4.18 6.50
C PRO A 94 -23.07 -5.70 6.60
N GLU A 95 -22.29 -6.29 5.70
CA GLU A 95 -21.96 -7.72 5.67
C GLU A 95 -20.51 -7.95 6.13
N PHE A 96 -19.63 -6.95 5.93
CA PHE A 96 -18.21 -7.05 6.27
C PHE A 96 -17.82 -6.14 7.42
N VAL A 97 -17.99 -4.82 7.26
CA VAL A 97 -17.51 -3.83 8.24
C VAL A 97 -18.68 -3.11 8.90
N LYS A 98 -18.93 -3.40 10.17
CA LYS A 98 -19.96 -2.75 10.99
C LYS A 98 -19.40 -1.58 11.76
N THR A 99 -20.08 -0.43 11.69
CA THR A 99 -19.77 0.72 12.56
C THR A 99 -20.43 0.50 13.92
N VAL A 100 -19.66 0.63 15.01
CA VAL A 100 -20.15 0.63 16.38
C VAL A 100 -20.11 2.09 16.90
N PRO A 101 -21.27 2.77 17.01
CA PRO A 101 -21.32 4.19 17.37
C PRO A 101 -20.51 4.51 18.64
N LYS A 102 -19.74 5.60 18.58
CA LYS A 102 -18.87 6.10 19.68
C LYS A 102 -17.77 5.14 20.16
N ARG A 103 -17.60 3.98 19.51
CA ARG A 103 -16.57 2.99 19.89
C ARG A 103 -15.55 2.79 18.78
N GLY A 104 -16.02 2.43 17.59
CA GLY A 104 -15.13 2.13 16.46
C GLY A 104 -15.79 1.22 15.43
N TYR A 105 -15.05 0.22 14.97
CA TYR A 105 -15.46 -0.65 13.87
C TYR A 105 -15.26 -2.12 14.24
N GLN A 106 -16.07 -2.98 13.64
CA GLN A 106 -16.05 -4.41 13.86
C GLN A 106 -16.14 -5.13 12.52
N PHE A 107 -15.31 -6.14 12.33
CA PHE A 107 -15.44 -7.07 11.20
C PHE A 107 -16.44 -8.16 11.58
N ILE A 108 -17.51 -8.31 10.81
CA ILE A 108 -18.63 -9.21 11.15
C ILE A 108 -18.76 -10.42 10.22
N ALA A 109 -17.95 -10.45 9.15
CA ALA A 109 -17.86 -11.59 8.26
C ALA A 109 -16.90 -12.66 8.82
N THR A 110 -17.08 -13.90 8.35
CA THR A 110 -16.15 -15.01 8.63
C THR A 110 -14.77 -14.71 8.05
N VAL A 111 -13.72 -14.99 8.82
CA VAL A 111 -12.32 -14.84 8.40
C VAL A 111 -11.60 -16.15 8.59
N GLU A 112 -11.01 -16.65 7.52
CA GLU A 112 -10.13 -17.82 7.54
C GLU A 112 -8.70 -17.41 7.17
N ARG A 113 -7.73 -17.98 7.88
CA ARG A 113 -6.31 -17.71 7.66
C ARG A 113 -5.75 -18.80 6.76
N SER A 114 -5.46 -18.50 5.50
CA SER A 114 -4.66 -19.42 4.67
C SER A 114 -3.19 -19.13 4.96
N ALA A 115 -2.60 -19.92 5.85
CA ALA A 115 -1.15 -19.98 5.98
C ALA A 115 -0.56 -20.60 4.70
N PRO A 116 0.66 -20.19 4.27
CA PRO A 116 1.42 -21.04 3.38
C PRO A 116 1.65 -22.35 4.13
N LEU A 117 1.25 -23.46 3.52
CA LEU A 117 1.40 -24.81 4.07
C LEU A 117 2.86 -25.03 4.47
N SER A 118 3.17 -24.96 5.76
CA SER A 118 4.22 -25.81 6.31
C SER A 118 3.67 -27.23 6.26
N SER A 119 4.18 -28.01 5.33
CA SER A 119 3.90 -29.43 5.17
C SER A 119 4.22 -30.19 6.45
N ASN A 120 3.18 -30.56 7.20
CA ASN A 120 3.00 -31.80 7.95
C ASN A 120 1.93 -31.56 9.01
N ASP A 121 0.68 -31.87 8.68
CA ASP A 121 -0.26 -32.48 9.62
C ASP A 121 -1.46 -32.97 8.82
N LEU A 122 -1.40 -34.24 8.42
CA LEU A 122 -2.59 -35.01 8.08
C LEU A 122 -3.24 -35.48 9.39
N PRO A 123 -4.54 -35.26 9.58
CA PRO A 123 -5.39 -36.26 10.19
C PRO A 123 -6.13 -36.99 9.07
N VAL A 124 -5.60 -38.15 8.68
CA VAL A 124 -6.37 -39.15 7.91
C VAL A 124 -7.31 -39.84 8.89
N ALA A 125 -8.58 -39.45 8.86
CA ALA A 125 -9.77 -40.25 9.18
C ALA A 125 -10.98 -39.32 8.99
N ALA A 126 -12.05 -39.62 8.26
CA ALA A 126 -12.46 -40.81 7.54
C ALA A 126 -13.50 -40.39 6.48
N GLU A 127 -13.58 -41.21 5.43
CA GLU A 127 -14.64 -41.46 4.46
C GLU A 127 -16.03 -40.79 4.69
N ILE A 128 -16.66 -40.32 3.61
CA ILE A 128 -17.77 -41.01 2.94
C ILE A 128 -18.26 -40.21 1.70
N ALA A 129 -18.28 -40.93 0.57
CA ALA A 129 -19.18 -40.91 -0.60
C ALA A 129 -19.31 -39.66 -1.51
N GLU A 130 -18.69 -39.80 -2.69
CA GLU A 130 -19.34 -39.79 -4.01
C GLU A 130 -20.86 -39.55 -4.04
N ASN A 131 -21.29 -38.55 -4.81
CA ASN A 131 -22.19 -38.79 -5.95
C ASN A 131 -22.17 -37.63 -6.94
N ASP A 132 -22.10 -38.04 -8.20
CA ASP A 132 -22.24 -37.28 -9.43
C ASP A 132 -23.47 -36.36 -9.47
N VAL A 133 -23.35 -35.22 -10.17
CA VAL A 133 -24.12 -34.88 -11.40
C VAL A 133 -23.94 -33.38 -11.71
N GLU A 134 -23.29 -33.09 -12.84
CA GLU A 134 -23.61 -31.95 -13.72
C GLU A 134 -24.06 -32.55 -15.08
N PRO A 135 -24.63 -31.81 -16.05
CA PRO A 135 -25.21 -30.45 -16.03
C PRO A 135 -26.62 -30.43 -16.71
N ILE A 136 -27.40 -29.34 -16.57
CA ILE A 136 -28.52 -29.10 -17.50
C ILE A 136 -28.54 -27.64 -17.97
N LEU A 137 -28.05 -27.47 -19.20
CA LEU A 137 -28.34 -26.36 -20.09
C LEU A 137 -29.84 -26.30 -20.36
N THR A 138 -30.49 -25.17 -20.10
CA THR A 138 -31.80 -24.89 -20.72
C THR A 138 -31.83 -23.46 -21.26
N PHE A 139 -31.79 -23.38 -22.58
CA PHE A 139 -32.13 -22.19 -23.35
C PHE A 139 -33.64 -21.93 -23.23
N ALA A 140 -34.03 -20.68 -23.00
CA ALA A 140 -35.35 -20.19 -23.38
C ALA A 140 -35.31 -18.68 -23.65
N THR A 141 -35.31 -18.34 -24.94
CA THR A 141 -35.81 -17.08 -25.51
C THR A 141 -37.16 -17.37 -26.14
N PRO A 142 -38.17 -16.51 -25.96
CA PRO A 142 -38.65 -15.64 -27.06
C PRO A 142 -38.87 -14.19 -26.56
N ALA A 143 -38.51 -13.11 -27.29
CA ALA A 143 -39.25 -12.46 -28.40
C ALA A 143 -40.74 -12.21 -28.05
N ALA A 144 -41.39 -11.07 -28.23
CA ALA A 144 -41.18 -9.69 -28.73
C ALA A 144 -42.32 -8.84 -28.09
N THR A 145 -42.31 -7.49 -28.01
CA THR A 145 -42.82 -6.58 -29.05
C THR A 145 -42.88 -5.15 -28.48
N GLU A 146 -42.19 -4.23 -29.16
CA GLU A 146 -42.64 -2.91 -29.66
C GLU A 146 -43.46 -1.95 -28.76
N GLN A 147 -42.91 -0.74 -28.53
CA GLN A 147 -43.50 0.50 -29.07
C GLN A 147 -42.56 1.70 -28.91
N ALA A 148 -42.36 2.39 -30.03
CA ALA A 148 -41.62 3.64 -30.17
C ALA A 148 -42.45 4.83 -29.67
N ILE A 149 -41.82 5.81 -29.04
CA ILE A 149 -42.28 7.20 -29.09
C ILE A 149 -41.06 8.14 -29.07
N THR A 150 -40.90 8.84 -30.18
CA THR A 150 -40.08 10.02 -30.42
C THR A 150 -40.52 11.17 -29.50
N ASP A 151 -39.61 11.90 -28.87
CA ASP A 151 -39.67 13.36 -28.96
C ASP A 151 -38.35 14.04 -28.61
N THR A 152 -38.02 14.99 -29.49
CA THR A 152 -36.86 15.88 -29.50
C THR A 152 -37.21 17.12 -28.71
N PHE A 153 -36.45 17.54 -27.69
CA PHE A 153 -36.51 18.94 -27.27
C PHE A 153 -35.16 19.50 -26.78
N GLU A 154 -34.71 20.47 -27.54
CA GLU A 154 -33.73 21.53 -27.32
C GLU A 154 -34.18 22.51 -26.23
N PRO A 155 -33.26 23.19 -25.53
CA PRO A 155 -33.64 24.42 -24.82
C PRO A 155 -32.74 25.62 -25.17
N GLU A 156 -33.38 26.67 -25.65
CA GLU A 156 -33.00 28.07 -25.37
C GLU A 156 -34.22 28.82 -24.74
N PRO A 157 -34.17 30.14 -24.47
CA PRO A 157 -33.69 30.73 -23.23
C PRO A 157 -34.79 31.58 -22.55
N ILE A 158 -34.61 31.97 -21.29
CA ILE A 158 -35.52 32.94 -20.65
C ILE A 158 -34.77 34.09 -19.99
N THR A 159 -35.11 35.28 -20.47
CA THR A 159 -34.75 36.64 -20.10
C THR A 159 -35.60 37.18 -18.94
N LYS A 160 -35.02 37.99 -18.03
CA LYS A 160 -35.50 39.32 -17.50
C LYS A 160 -34.96 39.58 -16.07
N VAL A 161 -34.12 40.60 -15.84
CA VAL A 161 -34.36 42.07 -15.63
C VAL A 161 -34.71 42.43 -14.17
N GLN A 162 -33.91 43.32 -13.54
CA GLN A 162 -34.24 44.58 -12.81
C GLN A 162 -32.99 45.01 -11.97
N GLN A 163 -32.21 46.07 -12.24
CA GLN A 163 -32.39 47.53 -12.24
C GLN A 163 -32.68 48.18 -10.86
N THR A 164 -31.74 48.99 -10.35
CA THR A 164 -31.85 50.13 -9.39
C THR A 164 -30.42 50.68 -9.16
N LYS A 165 -30.02 51.96 -9.14
CA LYS A 165 -30.60 53.28 -9.41
C LYS A 165 -29.46 54.33 -9.30
N VAL A 166 -29.36 55.19 -10.32
CA VAL A 166 -29.04 56.64 -10.35
C VAL A 166 -28.05 57.26 -9.33
N ALA A 167 -27.00 57.92 -9.86
CA ALA A 167 -26.63 59.32 -9.59
C ALA A 167 -25.67 59.84 -10.69
N VAL A 168 -25.83 61.10 -11.09
CA VAL A 168 -25.22 61.79 -12.24
C VAL A 168 -24.24 62.86 -11.75
N GLU A 169 -23.04 62.97 -12.34
CA GLU A 169 -22.21 64.19 -12.45
C GLU A 169 -21.16 64.02 -13.58
N PRO A 170 -20.54 65.08 -14.16
CA PRO A 170 -20.39 65.23 -15.60
C PRO A 170 -18.95 65.09 -16.14
N ALA A 171 -18.89 64.79 -17.44
CA ALA A 171 -17.87 65.17 -18.44
C ALA A 171 -16.37 65.01 -18.12
N THR A 172 -15.72 64.05 -18.81
CA THR A 172 -14.44 64.31 -19.52
C THR A 172 -14.14 63.24 -20.58
N ALA A 173 -13.42 63.66 -21.63
CA ALA A 173 -13.12 63.03 -22.92
C ALA A 173 -12.46 61.62 -22.86
N PRO A 174 -12.42 60.85 -23.97
CA PRO A 174 -11.95 59.46 -23.95
C PRO A 174 -10.43 59.39 -23.78
N VAL A 175 -9.97 58.67 -22.76
CA VAL A 175 -8.56 58.33 -22.59
C VAL A 175 -8.26 57.08 -23.43
N VAL A 176 -7.39 57.26 -24.41
CA VAL A 176 -6.82 56.22 -25.27
C VAL A 176 -6.17 55.14 -24.42
N ALA A 177 -6.52 53.88 -24.65
CA ALA A 177 -5.86 52.72 -24.03
C ALA A 177 -4.39 52.66 -24.50
N PRO A 178 -3.39 52.51 -23.60
CA PRO A 178 -2.01 52.39 -24.03
C PRO A 178 -1.79 50.98 -24.61
N ALA A 179 -1.32 50.92 -25.85
CA ALA A 179 -0.79 49.71 -26.45
C ALA A 179 0.43 49.25 -25.63
N LYS A 180 0.38 48.02 -25.11
CA LYS A 180 1.50 47.41 -24.38
C LYS A 180 2.69 47.28 -25.33
N SER A 181 3.75 48.07 -25.12
CA SER A 181 5.01 47.85 -25.80
C SER A 181 5.69 46.63 -25.15
N THR A 182 5.74 45.53 -25.89
CA THR A 182 6.50 44.36 -25.48
C THR A 182 7.98 44.71 -25.58
N ASN A 183 8.64 44.81 -24.43
CA ASN A 183 10.09 44.96 -24.35
C ASN A 183 10.72 43.70 -24.96
N LYS A 184 11.17 43.78 -26.22
CA LYS A 184 11.76 42.65 -26.96
C LYS A 184 12.93 42.00 -26.20
N TRP A 185 13.65 42.80 -25.41
CA TRP A 185 14.71 42.33 -24.53
C TRP A 185 14.15 41.47 -23.38
N LEU A 186 13.05 41.89 -22.75
CA LEU A 186 12.39 41.12 -21.69
C LEU A 186 11.86 39.79 -22.23
N THR A 187 11.21 39.79 -23.41
CA THR A 187 10.71 38.55 -24.02
C THR A 187 11.83 37.60 -24.40
N PHE A 188 12.99 38.11 -24.83
CA PHE A 188 14.17 37.30 -25.12
C PHE A 188 14.73 36.63 -23.86
N TRP A 189 14.91 37.36 -22.76
CA TRP A 189 15.33 36.77 -21.49
C TRP A 189 14.33 35.76 -20.93
N LEU A 190 13.03 36.00 -21.13
CA LEU A 190 11.98 35.08 -20.69
C LEU A 190 12.00 33.76 -21.46
N LEU A 191 12.19 33.81 -22.78
CA LEU A 191 12.37 32.60 -23.61
C LEU A 191 13.70 31.88 -23.32
N LEU A 192 14.77 32.64 -23.10
CA LEU A 192 16.07 32.09 -22.71
C LEU A 192 15.98 31.38 -21.36
N ALA A 193 15.36 31.99 -20.37
CA ALA A 193 15.13 31.37 -19.06
C ALA A 193 14.25 30.12 -19.17
N ALA A 194 13.21 30.13 -20.02
CA ALA A 194 12.35 28.98 -20.25
C ALA A 194 13.09 27.77 -20.87
N PHE A 195 14.17 27.99 -21.62
CA PHE A 195 15.00 26.93 -22.20
C PHE A 195 16.19 26.55 -21.31
N ILE A 196 16.77 27.50 -20.58
CA ILE A 196 17.89 27.25 -19.67
C ILE A 196 17.42 26.55 -18.40
N MET A 197 16.25 26.89 -17.85
CA MET A 197 15.77 26.30 -16.59
C MET A 197 15.63 24.76 -16.66
N PRO A 198 15.06 24.13 -17.71
CA PRO A 198 15.05 22.67 -17.84
C PRO A 198 16.44 22.06 -17.97
N ILE A 199 17.34 22.69 -18.74
CA ILE A 199 18.73 22.22 -18.91
C ILE A 199 19.47 22.26 -17.57
N LEU A 200 19.27 23.33 -16.81
CA LEU A 200 19.85 23.51 -15.47
C LEU A 200 19.31 22.46 -14.50
N VAL A 201 18.01 22.16 -14.52
CA VAL A 201 17.44 21.08 -13.69
C VAL A 201 18.06 19.72 -14.06
N LEU A 202 18.28 19.45 -15.35
CA LEU A 202 18.92 18.20 -15.80
C LEU A 202 20.40 18.11 -15.42
N THR A 203 21.13 19.23 -15.31
CA THR A 203 22.56 19.20 -14.95
C THR A 203 22.82 19.28 -13.45
N PHE A 204 21.91 19.87 -12.66
CA PHE A 204 22.09 20.10 -11.22
C PHE A 204 21.34 19.08 -10.34
N THR A 205 20.61 18.14 -10.92
CA THR A 205 20.02 17.02 -10.16
C THR A 205 21.03 15.88 -10.08
N THR A 206 21.99 15.99 -9.15
CA THR A 206 22.74 14.81 -8.72
C THR A 206 21.81 13.95 -7.88
N SER A 207 21.63 12.69 -8.27
CA SER A 207 20.92 11.72 -7.43
C SER A 207 21.70 11.57 -6.13
N VAL A 208 21.05 11.83 -4.99
CA VAL A 208 21.63 11.57 -3.68
C VAL A 208 21.69 10.05 -3.55
N GLU A 209 22.85 9.46 -3.83
CA GLU A 209 23.09 8.05 -3.56
C GLU A 209 23.11 7.86 -2.05
N SER A 210 22.43 6.82 -1.56
CA SER A 210 22.42 6.52 -0.12
C SER A 210 23.82 6.09 0.29
N GLU A 211 24.51 6.94 1.03
CA GLU A 211 25.84 6.62 1.54
C GLU A 211 25.73 5.62 2.70
N PHE A 212 26.61 4.60 2.69
CA PHE A 212 26.65 3.54 3.70
C PHE A 212 28.00 3.54 4.44
N THR A 213 27.95 3.29 5.75
CA THR A 213 29.11 3.11 6.62
C THR A 213 29.34 1.63 6.86
N VAL A 214 30.58 1.16 6.67
CA VAL A 214 30.98 -0.21 6.98
C VAL A 214 31.11 -0.37 8.50
N LEU A 215 30.36 -1.33 9.05
CA LEU A 215 30.37 -1.66 10.48
C LEU A 215 31.45 -2.70 10.82
N THR A 216 31.50 -3.78 10.05
CA THR A 216 32.45 -4.89 10.21
C THR A 216 32.54 -5.70 8.91
N GLU A 217 33.53 -6.57 8.80
CA GLU A 217 33.70 -7.49 7.67
C GLU A 217 33.79 -8.92 8.21
N VAL A 218 32.88 -9.78 7.77
CA VAL A 218 32.74 -11.14 8.27
C VAL A 218 32.92 -12.10 7.11
N ASP A 219 34.00 -12.88 7.14
CA ASP A 219 34.33 -13.84 6.08
C ASP A 219 34.34 -13.16 4.69
N GLY A 220 34.91 -11.97 4.57
CA GLY A 220 34.98 -11.24 3.29
C GLY A 220 33.65 -10.61 2.82
N VAL A 221 32.60 -10.66 3.63
CA VAL A 221 31.32 -9.99 3.37
C VAL A 221 31.24 -8.71 4.19
N LYS A 222 31.02 -7.58 3.51
CA LYS A 222 30.91 -6.28 4.16
C LYS A 222 29.55 -6.12 4.82
N VAL A 223 29.55 -5.86 6.12
CA VAL A 223 28.35 -5.49 6.87
C VAL A 223 28.29 -3.97 6.97
N GLN A 224 27.20 -3.37 6.49
CA GLN A 224 27.06 -1.93 6.34
C GLN A 224 25.75 -1.43 6.93
N SER A 225 25.68 -0.14 7.29
CA SER A 225 24.45 0.56 7.64
C SER A 225 24.42 1.97 7.04
N PRO A 226 23.26 2.60 6.82
CA PRO A 226 23.18 3.98 6.34
C PRO A 226 24.00 4.94 7.23
N VAL A 227 24.65 5.96 6.66
CA VAL A 227 25.54 6.88 7.40
C VAL A 227 24.84 7.56 8.60
N ASN A 228 23.55 7.89 8.44
CA ASN A 228 22.74 8.53 9.49
C ASN A 228 22.01 7.52 10.41
N HIS A 229 22.36 6.24 10.34
CA HIS A 229 21.76 5.22 11.18
C HIS A 229 22.27 5.34 12.64
N PRO A 230 21.42 5.13 13.66
CA PRO A 230 21.88 5.09 15.05
C PRO A 230 22.89 3.97 15.31
N ASP A 231 23.58 4.02 16.46
CA ASP A 231 24.60 3.03 16.80
C ASP A 231 24.05 1.60 16.86
N LEU A 232 24.83 0.66 16.33
CA LEU A 232 24.54 -0.78 16.27
C LEU A 232 25.60 -1.62 17.01
N SER A 233 26.51 -0.99 17.76
CA SER A 233 27.59 -1.67 18.49
C SER A 233 27.11 -2.83 19.36
N SER A 234 25.98 -2.67 20.05
CA SER A 234 25.37 -3.71 20.91
C SER A 234 24.89 -4.94 20.14
N TRP A 235 24.59 -4.79 18.85
CA TRP A 235 24.10 -5.86 17.98
C TRP A 235 25.22 -6.57 17.22
N LEU A 236 26.42 -6.00 17.13
CA LEU A 236 27.54 -6.55 16.36
C LEU A 236 27.79 -8.05 16.63
N PRO A 237 27.83 -8.55 17.88
CA PRO A 237 28.06 -9.98 18.12
C PRO A 237 26.97 -10.88 17.50
N ALA A 238 25.72 -10.43 17.52
CA ALA A 238 24.61 -11.17 16.92
C ALA A 238 24.65 -11.10 15.38
N ILE A 239 25.04 -9.94 14.83
CA ILE A 239 25.21 -9.75 13.38
C ILE A 239 26.31 -10.66 12.86
N GLU A 240 27.49 -10.63 13.48
CA GLU A 240 28.64 -11.45 13.07
C GLU A 240 28.31 -12.95 13.12
N LYS A 241 27.66 -13.39 14.20
CA LYS A 241 27.20 -14.78 14.33
C LYS A 241 26.20 -15.15 13.23
N CYS A 242 25.26 -14.26 12.91
CA CYS A 242 24.26 -14.49 11.89
C CYS A 242 24.88 -14.61 10.49
N VAL A 243 25.75 -13.67 10.13
CA VAL A 243 26.43 -13.64 8.83
C VAL A 243 27.33 -14.87 8.68
N LEU A 244 28.05 -15.24 9.73
CA LEU A 244 28.88 -16.44 9.72
C LEU A 244 28.03 -17.71 9.51
N SER A 245 26.90 -17.83 10.22
CA SER A 245 25.97 -18.95 10.03
C SER A 245 25.41 -18.97 8.61
N TYR A 246 24.96 -17.83 8.10
CA TYR A 246 24.40 -17.71 6.75
C TYR A 246 25.41 -18.13 5.67
N ASN A 247 26.65 -17.67 5.78
CA ASN A 247 27.74 -18.00 4.84
C ASN A 247 28.08 -19.50 4.83
N THR A 248 27.77 -20.27 5.89
CA THR A 248 27.98 -21.73 5.85
C THR A 248 27.10 -22.43 4.81
N SER A 249 25.93 -21.87 4.51
CA SER A 249 24.98 -22.40 3.53
C SER A 249 25.08 -21.71 2.16
N HIS A 250 25.75 -20.56 2.10
CA HIS A 250 25.87 -19.69 0.94
C HIS A 250 27.36 -19.47 0.61
N THR A 251 27.93 -20.39 -0.17
CA THR A 251 29.37 -20.43 -0.49
C THR A 251 29.65 -20.20 -1.97
N GLY A 252 30.89 -19.79 -2.29
CA GLY A 252 31.33 -19.59 -3.67
C GLY A 252 30.52 -18.51 -4.38
N VAL A 253 29.82 -18.88 -5.46
CA VAL A 253 29.02 -17.97 -6.28
C VAL A 253 27.72 -17.51 -5.62
N LEU A 254 27.24 -18.26 -4.62
CA LEU A 254 26.03 -17.93 -3.85
C LEU A 254 26.37 -17.12 -2.59
N LYS A 255 27.63 -16.72 -2.40
CA LYS A 255 28.02 -15.94 -1.23
C LYS A 255 27.51 -14.51 -1.38
N PRO A 256 26.91 -13.90 -0.34
CA PRO A 256 26.46 -12.53 -0.40
C PRO A 256 27.64 -11.57 -0.62
N THR A 257 27.42 -10.53 -1.42
CA THR A 257 28.39 -9.46 -1.67
C THR A 257 28.46 -8.51 -0.47
N GLU A 258 27.30 -8.18 0.09
CA GLU A 258 27.18 -7.28 1.23
C GLU A 258 25.92 -7.57 2.06
N VAL A 259 25.95 -7.10 3.31
CA VAL A 259 24.83 -7.21 4.24
C VAL A 259 24.51 -5.84 4.78
N ILE A 260 23.26 -5.40 4.61
CA ILE A 260 22.80 -4.10 5.11
C ILE A 260 22.03 -4.30 6.41
N ALA A 261 22.58 -3.79 7.51
CA ALA A 261 21.97 -3.79 8.83
C ALA A 261 21.14 -2.51 9.05
N THR A 262 19.88 -2.69 9.46
CA THR A 262 18.94 -1.59 9.76
C THR A 262 18.07 -1.95 10.97
N GLY A 263 17.68 -0.94 11.76
CA GLY A 263 16.85 -1.12 12.96
C GLY A 263 17.68 -1.11 14.24
N GLY A 264 17.50 -2.10 15.11
CA GLY A 264 18.31 -2.26 16.34
C GLY A 264 17.98 -1.27 17.47
N GLN A 265 17.17 -0.25 17.21
CA GLN A 265 16.67 0.69 18.22
C GLN A 265 15.54 0.09 19.08
N THR A 266 14.92 -0.98 18.59
CA THR A 266 13.90 -1.74 19.32
C THR A 266 14.44 -3.15 19.57
N ASN A 267 13.57 -4.10 19.94
CA ASN A 267 13.96 -5.48 20.18
C ASN A 267 14.20 -6.29 18.89
N ASN A 268 14.40 -5.65 17.74
CA ASN A 268 14.69 -6.31 16.47
C ASN A 268 15.69 -5.54 15.60
N LEU A 269 16.41 -6.29 14.76
CA LEU A 269 17.32 -5.79 13.73
C LEU A 269 17.08 -6.58 12.44
N ALA A 270 17.04 -5.88 11.32
CA ALA A 270 16.96 -6.48 9.99
C ALA A 270 18.33 -6.51 9.32
N LEU A 271 18.69 -7.68 8.79
CA LEU A 271 19.87 -7.93 7.97
C LEU A 271 19.41 -8.27 6.55
N ASN A 272 19.67 -7.37 5.60
CA ASN A 272 19.40 -7.61 4.19
C ASN A 272 20.65 -8.15 3.53
N TYR A 273 20.63 -9.42 3.13
CA TYR A 273 21.70 -10.07 2.40
C TYR A 273 21.55 -9.79 0.91
N ILE A 274 22.57 -9.19 0.31
CA ILE A 274 22.61 -8.83 -1.10
C ILE A 274 23.60 -9.74 -1.82
N HIS A 275 23.10 -10.53 -2.75
CA HIS A 275 23.87 -11.46 -3.56
C HIS A 275 24.33 -10.81 -4.88
N PRO A 276 25.30 -11.42 -5.59
CA PRO A 276 25.69 -10.99 -6.92
C PRO A 276 24.47 -10.89 -7.85
N GLN A 277 24.54 -10.00 -8.85
CA GLN A 277 23.40 -9.72 -9.75
C GLN A 277 22.80 -10.98 -10.40
N ASP A 278 23.67 -11.92 -10.80
CA ASP A 278 23.29 -13.20 -11.40
C ASP A 278 22.49 -14.11 -10.46
N TYR A 279 22.60 -13.89 -9.14
CA TYR A 279 21.94 -14.65 -8.08
C TYR A 279 21.08 -13.77 -7.16
N SER A 280 20.60 -12.64 -7.68
CA SER A 280 19.76 -11.69 -6.92
C SER A 280 18.44 -12.29 -6.41
N SER A 281 18.02 -13.45 -6.91
CA SER A 281 16.88 -14.21 -6.38
C SER A 281 17.10 -14.76 -4.97
N GLU A 282 18.36 -14.89 -4.54
CA GLU A 282 18.72 -15.33 -3.18
C GLU A 282 18.72 -14.18 -2.17
N ASN A 283 18.45 -12.95 -2.62
CA ASN A 283 18.36 -11.78 -1.74
C ASN A 283 17.31 -12.01 -0.66
N VAL A 284 17.71 -11.89 0.59
CA VAL A 284 16.86 -12.22 1.73
C VAL A 284 17.05 -11.24 2.87
N THR A 285 15.95 -10.92 3.54
CA THR A 285 15.94 -10.13 4.77
C THR A 285 15.73 -11.06 5.96
N LEU A 286 16.74 -11.19 6.81
CA LEU A 286 16.65 -11.92 8.08
C LEU A 286 16.41 -10.93 9.22
N ARG A 287 15.55 -11.28 10.18
CA ARG A 287 15.24 -10.46 11.35
C ARG A 287 15.69 -11.14 12.62
N ILE A 288 16.66 -10.55 13.32
CA ILE A 288 17.13 -11.03 14.61
C ILE A 288 16.45 -10.24 15.75
N TYR A 289 16.16 -10.90 16.87
CA TYR A 289 15.51 -10.31 18.04
C TYR A 289 16.39 -10.46 19.28
N ALA A 290 16.46 -9.45 20.16
CA ALA A 290 17.44 -9.44 21.26
C ALA A 290 17.17 -10.51 22.34
N ASN A 291 15.91 -10.97 22.46
CA ASN A 291 15.51 -11.99 23.43
C ASN A 291 15.52 -13.43 22.88
N GLN A 292 15.89 -13.65 21.61
CA GLN A 292 15.98 -15.00 21.06
C GLN A 292 17.36 -15.57 21.31
N SER A 293 17.43 -16.60 22.17
CA SER A 293 18.67 -17.31 22.51
C SER A 293 19.25 -18.08 21.33
N ASP A 294 18.45 -18.37 20.30
CA ASP A 294 18.87 -19.14 19.13
C ASP A 294 18.93 -18.30 17.85
N VAL A 295 19.97 -17.46 17.77
CA VAL A 295 20.27 -16.66 16.58
C VAL A 295 20.58 -17.55 15.36
N ASN A 296 21.05 -18.78 15.57
CA ASN A 296 21.46 -19.67 14.47
C ASN A 296 20.27 -20.15 13.62
N ASP A 297 19.15 -20.49 14.26
CA ASP A 297 17.95 -20.97 13.57
C ASP A 297 17.35 -19.92 12.63
N ILE A 298 17.43 -18.65 13.03
CA ILE A 298 16.95 -17.50 12.25
C ILE A 298 17.85 -17.29 11.02
N CYS A 299 19.15 -17.50 11.20
CA CYS A 299 20.16 -17.12 10.22
C CYS A 299 20.43 -18.20 9.16
N ASN A 300 19.88 -19.41 9.33
CA ASN A 300 19.97 -20.49 8.35
C ASN A 300 18.85 -20.47 7.29
N GLY A 301 18.03 -19.42 7.26
CA GLY A 301 17.10 -19.17 6.16
C GLY A 301 15.98 -20.19 6.00
N GLY A 302 15.48 -20.76 7.11
CA GLY A 302 14.27 -21.59 7.13
C GLY A 302 14.22 -22.67 6.05
N LYS A 303 15.12 -23.67 6.13
CA LYS A 303 14.95 -24.93 5.39
C LYS A 303 13.98 -25.86 6.11
#